data_AF-A0A4P1R0Z6-F1
#
_entry.id   AF-A0A4P1R0Z6-F1
#
_cell.length_a   1.000
_cell.length_b   1.000
_cell.length_c   1.000
_cell.angle_alpha   90.00
_cell.angle_beta   90.00
_cell.angle_gamma   90.00
#
_symmetry.space_group_name_H-M   'P 1'
#
loop_
_entity.id
_entity.type
_entity.pdbx_description
1 polymer ?
#
loop_
_entity_poly.entity_id
_entity_poly.type
_entity_poly.pdbx_seq_one_letter_code
_entity_poly.pdbx_strand_id
1 'polypeptide(L)'
;MYPWPLVKRVKRCWDTIKTWLTNNFPEAEATLCKGASEAEIQELESALNVKLPLTTRILYRFHNGQEITKEDMEDSTFYSSLGLIGGYSFYSHFVNVYLLPISQVIQETRRITRHLGFFRRSKYVLVAASFTYIEKLFFLNCTNGQLYVGTRNFPDNGEMIPCVPHDLISLDHEVNSEQQQDAMLLWLEEHGRRLQHGFIKLLEEGNTRSINLFPEQPPICSMAVTNGVQVRASALLIPELADLQDDVEKYLFAYSIRMSLEPQGCVINGMPFSSCQLHWRHWVIRSNDIVVSDVNGEAVIGMV
;
A
#
# COMPACT_ATOMS: atom_id res chain seq x y z
N MET A 1 -28.40 6.10 13.12
CA MET A 1 -28.14 4.65 13.21
C MET A 1 -27.55 4.22 11.88
N TYR A 2 -26.46 3.45 11.86
CA TYR A 2 -25.80 3.03 10.61
C TYR A 2 -26.65 2.00 9.85
N PRO A 3 -26.71 2.03 8.51
CA PRO A 3 -27.42 1.03 7.73
C PRO A 3 -26.83 -0.37 7.93
N TRP A 4 -27.66 -1.33 8.34
CA TRP A 4 -27.21 -2.68 8.66
C TRP A 4 -26.47 -3.41 7.51
N PRO A 5 -26.91 -3.30 6.24
CA PRO A 5 -26.18 -3.89 5.12
C PRO A 5 -24.74 -3.37 5.01
N LEU A 6 -24.55 -2.06 5.17
CA LEU A 6 -23.25 -1.40 5.14
C LEU A 6 -22.36 -1.83 6.31
N VAL A 7 -22.93 -1.93 7.51
CA VAL A 7 -22.23 -2.45 8.70
C VAL A 7 -21.73 -3.87 8.46
N LYS A 8 -22.57 -4.75 7.89
CA LYS A 8 -22.16 -6.14 7.57
C LYS A 8 -21.03 -6.17 6.54
N ARG A 9 -21.07 -5.32 5.52
CA ARG A 9 -20.01 -5.25 4.49
C ARG A 9 -18.68 -4.81 5.08
N VAL A 10 -18.67 -3.70 5.82
CA VAL A 10 -17.45 -3.20 6.47
C VAL A 10 -16.91 -4.20 7.48
N LYS A 11 -17.79 -4.87 8.25
CA LYS A 11 -17.38 -5.96 9.14
C LYS A 11 -16.66 -7.07 8.37
N ARG A 12 -17.20 -7.53 7.24
CA ARG A 12 -16.57 -8.58 6.41
C ARG A 12 -15.20 -8.15 5.92
N CYS A 13 -15.06 -6.90 5.44
CA CYS A 13 -13.77 -6.34 5.04
C CYS A 13 -12.73 -6.46 6.17
N TRP A 14 -13.08 -5.97 7.38
CA TRP A 14 -12.21 -6.06 8.55
C TRP A 14 -11.96 -7.50 9.00
N ASP A 15 -12.98 -8.37 9.03
CA ASP A 15 -12.83 -9.78 9.40
C ASP A 15 -11.83 -10.49 8.47
N THR A 16 -11.88 -10.22 7.17
CA THR A 16 -10.93 -10.79 6.19
C THR A 16 -9.50 -10.38 6.50
N ILE A 17 -9.25 -9.08 6.69
CA ILE A 17 -7.91 -8.56 7.00
C ILE A 17 -7.43 -9.10 8.34
N LYS A 18 -8.26 -8.99 9.39
CA LYS A 18 -7.93 -9.40 10.75
C LYS A 18 -7.63 -10.90 10.82
N THR A 19 -8.46 -11.74 10.21
CA THR A 19 -8.24 -13.20 10.17
C THR A 19 -6.90 -13.52 9.52
N TRP A 20 -6.55 -12.82 8.43
CA TRP A 20 -5.25 -13.00 7.80
C TRP A 20 -4.10 -12.59 8.74
N LEU A 21 -4.19 -11.44 9.40
CA LEU A 21 -3.15 -10.97 10.34
C LEU A 21 -2.99 -11.92 11.52
N THR A 22 -4.08 -12.36 12.16
CA THR A 22 -4.01 -13.32 13.28
C THR A 22 -3.27 -14.60 12.89
N ASN A 23 -3.43 -15.06 11.66
CA ASN A 23 -2.81 -16.30 11.20
C ASN A 23 -1.38 -16.14 10.69
N ASN A 24 -1.00 -14.95 10.19
CA ASN A 24 0.26 -14.75 9.45
C ASN A 24 1.17 -13.69 10.08
N PHE A 25 0.59 -12.62 10.64
CA PHE A 25 1.31 -11.45 11.14
C PHE A 25 0.69 -10.89 12.45
N PRO A 26 0.70 -11.67 13.55
CA PRO A 26 0.05 -11.31 14.81
C PRO A 26 0.62 -10.03 15.45
N GLU A 27 1.87 -9.69 15.17
CA GLU A 27 2.52 -8.46 15.64
C GLU A 27 1.83 -7.22 15.05
N ALA A 28 1.49 -7.25 13.75
CA ALA A 28 0.71 -6.19 13.12
C ALA A 28 -0.77 -6.22 13.55
N GLU A 29 -1.34 -7.40 13.82
CA GLU A 29 -2.69 -7.50 14.40
C GLU A 29 -2.78 -6.78 15.75
N ALA A 30 -1.76 -6.93 16.60
CA ALA A 30 -1.71 -6.32 17.92
C ALA A 30 -1.71 -4.78 17.87
N THR A 31 -1.28 -4.19 16.75
CA THR A 31 -1.35 -2.72 16.55
C THR A 31 -2.75 -2.22 16.26
N LEU A 32 -3.73 -3.08 15.91
CA LEU A 32 -5.06 -2.62 15.54
C LEU A 32 -5.77 -2.00 16.73
N CYS A 33 -6.05 -0.69 16.63
CA CYS A 33 -6.77 0.02 17.67
C CYS A 33 -8.22 -0.47 17.77
N LYS A 34 -8.80 -0.37 18.98
CA LYS A 34 -10.24 -0.57 19.17
C LYS A 34 -11.02 0.43 18.31
N GLY A 35 -12.24 0.04 17.93
CA GLY A 35 -13.14 0.89 17.16
C GLY A 35 -13.39 2.24 17.84
N ALA A 36 -13.36 3.31 17.03
CA ALA A 36 -13.57 4.68 17.49
C ALA A 36 -14.98 4.89 18.07
N SER A 37 -15.10 5.73 19.09
CA SER A 37 -16.35 6.27 19.60
C SER A 37 -16.99 7.27 18.62
N GLU A 38 -18.30 7.52 18.76
CA GLU A 38 -18.96 8.57 17.95
C GLU A 38 -18.41 9.94 18.28
N ALA A 39 -17.97 10.14 19.53
CA ALA A 39 -17.35 11.37 19.99
C ALA A 39 -16.00 11.63 19.28
N GLU A 40 -15.13 10.62 19.16
CA GLU A 40 -13.87 10.74 18.42
C GLU A 40 -14.09 11.04 16.93
N ILE A 41 -15.07 10.40 16.31
CA ILE A 41 -15.43 10.69 14.91
C ILE A 41 -15.97 12.13 14.76
N GLN A 42 -16.83 12.56 15.69
CA GLN A 42 -17.35 13.94 15.70
C GLN A 42 -16.25 14.97 15.98
N GLU A 43 -15.28 14.62 16.82
CA GLU A 43 -14.10 15.44 17.07
C GLU A 43 -13.31 15.64 15.78
N LEU A 44 -13.01 14.58 15.03
CA LEU A 44 -12.34 14.70 13.72
C LEU A 44 -13.10 15.62 12.77
N GLU A 45 -14.39 15.36 12.57
CA GLU A 45 -15.23 16.15 11.66
C GLU A 45 -15.26 17.63 12.05
N SER A 46 -15.33 17.92 13.35
CA SER A 46 -15.35 19.29 13.88
C SER A 46 -13.97 19.94 13.78
N ALA A 47 -12.92 19.20 14.15
CA ALA A 47 -11.52 19.64 14.19
C ALA A 47 -10.97 20.00 12.81
N LEU A 48 -11.42 19.29 11.77
CA LEU A 48 -10.99 19.45 10.38
C LEU A 48 -12.07 20.13 9.51
N ASN A 49 -13.25 20.42 10.06
CA ASN A 49 -14.39 21.01 9.34
C ASN A 49 -14.77 20.19 8.08
N VAL A 50 -14.89 18.88 8.24
CA VAL A 50 -15.27 17.92 7.18
C VAL A 50 -16.45 17.06 7.64
N LYS A 51 -17.05 16.33 6.69
CA LYS A 51 -18.01 15.27 6.97
C LYS A 51 -17.50 13.98 6.37
N LEU A 52 -17.17 13.01 7.20
CA LEU A 52 -16.65 11.74 6.70
C LEU A 52 -17.74 11.00 5.93
N PRO A 53 -17.42 10.35 4.79
CA PRO A 53 -18.33 9.41 4.16
C PRO A 53 -18.81 8.35 5.15
N LEU A 54 -20.07 7.91 5.01
CA LEU A 54 -20.70 7.00 5.97
C LEU A 54 -19.93 5.68 6.11
N THR A 55 -19.45 5.14 5.00
CA THR A 55 -18.56 3.99 4.89
C THR A 55 -17.26 4.18 5.68
N THR A 56 -16.57 5.30 5.50
CA THR A 56 -15.37 5.66 6.27
C THR A 56 -15.65 5.76 7.76
N ARG A 57 -16.77 6.36 8.17
CA ARG A 57 -17.15 6.40 9.60
C ARG A 57 -17.23 4.98 10.16
N ILE A 58 -17.94 4.09 9.48
CA ILE A 58 -18.11 2.69 9.92
C ILE A 58 -16.77 1.95 9.94
N LEU A 59 -15.86 2.21 9.00
CA LEU A 59 -14.50 1.64 9.02
C LEU A 59 -13.79 1.96 10.34
N TYR A 60 -13.75 3.24 10.72
CA TYR A 60 -13.17 3.68 11.99
C TYR A 60 -13.92 3.16 13.22
N ARG A 61 -15.25 2.95 13.13
CA ARG A 61 -16.06 2.33 14.19
C ARG A 61 -15.67 0.89 14.51
N PHE A 62 -15.09 0.15 13.56
CA PHE A 62 -14.60 -1.21 13.79
C PHE A 62 -13.17 -1.18 14.34
N HIS A 63 -12.29 -0.41 13.70
CA HIS A 63 -10.90 -0.25 14.13
C HIS A 63 -10.44 1.18 13.90
N ASN A 64 -9.95 1.84 14.95
CA ASN A 64 -9.45 3.21 14.87
C ASN A 64 -8.02 3.27 14.32
N GLY A 65 -7.77 2.73 13.13
CA GLY A 65 -6.43 2.63 12.56
C GLY A 65 -5.49 1.73 13.38
N GLN A 66 -4.20 2.06 13.36
CA GLN A 66 -3.13 1.37 14.09
C GLN A 66 -2.56 2.23 15.20
N GLU A 67 -2.12 1.60 16.28
CA GLU A 67 -1.22 2.22 17.25
C GLU A 67 0.13 2.44 16.56
N ILE A 68 0.63 3.67 16.65
CA ILE A 68 1.90 4.09 16.06
C ILE A 68 2.75 4.62 17.20
N THR A 69 3.87 3.95 17.47
CA THR A 69 4.81 4.32 18.52
C THR A 69 5.71 5.47 18.07
N LYS A 70 6.42 6.11 19.00
CA LYS A 70 7.39 7.15 18.65
C LYS A 70 8.57 6.59 17.85
N GLU A 71 8.95 5.35 18.12
CA GLU A 71 10.00 4.64 17.38
C GLU A 71 9.60 4.50 15.90
N ASP A 72 8.31 4.24 15.63
CA ASP A 72 7.78 4.19 14.25
C ASP A 72 7.85 5.54 13.51
N MET A 73 7.93 6.66 14.23
CA MET A 73 7.92 8.03 13.69
C MET A 73 9.31 8.66 13.61
N GLU A 74 10.20 8.33 14.55
CA GLU A 74 11.52 8.96 14.72
C GLU A 74 12.65 8.10 14.16
N ASP A 75 12.48 6.78 14.11
CA ASP A 75 13.55 5.86 13.77
C ASP A 75 13.58 5.55 12.27
N SER A 76 14.09 6.50 11.47
CA SER A 76 14.39 6.27 10.04
C SER A 76 15.38 5.13 9.79
N THR A 77 16.03 4.62 10.85
CA THR A 77 17.04 3.57 10.82
C THR A 77 16.54 2.18 11.19
N PHE A 78 15.40 2.06 11.90
CA PHE A 78 14.74 0.78 12.16
C PHE A 78 13.45 0.67 11.38
N TYR A 79 13.40 -0.33 10.51
CA TYR A 79 12.26 -0.69 9.68
C TYR A 79 11.00 -0.94 10.53
N SER A 80 10.26 0.13 10.83
CA SER A 80 8.90 0.03 11.33
C SER A 80 8.08 -0.69 10.27
N SER A 81 7.82 -1.98 10.51
CA SER A 81 7.42 -2.94 9.47
C SER A 81 5.99 -3.44 9.63
N LEU A 82 5.28 -2.94 10.64
CA LEU A 82 3.97 -3.40 11.10
C LEU A 82 2.79 -2.68 10.41
N GLY A 83 3.05 -1.78 9.46
CA GLY A 83 2.03 -1.07 8.71
C GLY A 83 1.06 -2.02 8.02
N LEU A 84 -0.23 -1.85 8.33
CA LEU A 84 -1.33 -2.70 7.91
C LEU A 84 -1.45 -2.82 6.39
N ILE A 85 -1.15 -1.71 5.71
CA ILE A 85 -1.24 -1.60 4.25
C ILE A 85 0.00 -2.22 3.60
N GLY A 86 1.08 -2.39 4.36
CA GLY A 86 2.35 -2.91 3.87
C GLY A 86 3.13 -1.88 3.06
N GLY A 87 4.11 -2.36 2.32
CA GLY A 87 4.90 -1.52 1.44
C GLY A 87 5.93 -2.30 0.64
N TYR A 88 7.07 -1.67 0.38
CA TYR A 88 8.13 -2.22 -0.47
C TYR A 88 9.47 -1.58 -0.11
N SER A 89 10.53 -2.27 -0.47
CA SER A 89 11.91 -1.80 -0.34
C SER A 89 12.65 -2.01 -1.66
N PHE A 90 13.40 -1.01 -2.10
CA PHE A 90 14.36 -1.13 -3.19
C PHE A 90 15.45 -0.06 -3.04
N TYR A 91 16.71 -0.45 -3.23
CA TYR A 91 17.86 0.43 -2.98
C TYR A 91 17.78 1.08 -1.59
N SER A 92 17.82 2.41 -1.51
CA SER A 92 17.64 3.19 -0.29
C SER A 92 16.19 3.64 -0.05
N HIS A 93 15.23 3.20 -0.86
CA HIS A 93 13.82 3.55 -0.72
C HIS A 93 13.07 2.48 0.05
N PHE A 94 12.52 2.87 1.20
CA PHE A 94 11.70 2.01 2.04
C PHE A 94 10.37 2.69 2.31
N VAL A 95 9.28 1.93 2.14
CA VAL A 95 7.92 2.36 2.43
C VAL A 95 7.24 1.27 3.22
N ASN A 96 6.55 1.66 4.29
CA ASN A 96 5.65 0.81 5.04
C ASN A 96 4.49 1.69 5.55
N VAL A 97 3.27 1.38 5.12
CA VAL A 97 2.13 2.29 5.27
C VAL A 97 1.21 1.84 6.40
N TYR A 98 0.98 2.78 7.32
CA TYR A 98 0.06 2.64 8.44
C TYR A 98 -1.31 3.19 8.10
N LEU A 99 -2.36 2.52 8.57
CA LEU A 99 -3.69 3.13 8.62
C LEU A 99 -3.77 4.01 9.87
N LEU A 100 -3.93 5.32 9.70
CA LEU A 100 -3.79 6.26 10.81
C LEU A 100 -5.00 6.23 11.76
N PRO A 101 -4.77 6.27 13.08
CA PRO A 101 -5.83 6.50 14.06
C PRO A 101 -6.34 7.94 13.96
N ILE A 102 -7.59 8.19 14.35
CA ILE A 102 -8.26 9.50 14.24
C ILE A 102 -7.42 10.65 14.83
N SER A 103 -6.75 10.42 15.96
CA SER A 103 -5.88 11.43 16.59
C SER A 103 -4.76 11.87 15.65
N GLN A 104 -4.12 10.92 14.97
CA GLN A 104 -3.07 11.19 13.98
C GLN A 104 -3.64 11.78 12.70
N VAL A 105 -4.82 11.33 12.24
CA VAL A 105 -5.52 11.96 11.10
C VAL A 105 -5.70 13.45 11.34
N ILE A 106 -6.16 13.84 12.54
CA ILE A 106 -6.35 15.26 12.91
C ILE A 106 -5.01 16.00 12.94
N GLN A 107 -4.01 15.42 13.63
CA GLN A 107 -2.71 16.05 13.80
C GLN A 107 -2.00 16.28 12.46
N GLU A 108 -1.90 15.24 11.64
CA GLU A 108 -1.13 15.26 10.39
C GLU A 108 -1.88 16.04 9.30
N THR A 109 -3.21 15.94 9.21
CA THR A 109 -3.97 16.78 8.27
C THR A 109 -3.80 18.27 8.60
N ARG A 110 -3.80 18.64 9.89
CA ARG A 110 -3.53 20.03 10.30
C ARG A 110 -2.10 20.44 10.01
N ARG A 111 -1.11 19.56 10.25
CA ARG A 111 0.29 19.81 9.91
C ARG A 111 0.40 20.14 8.42
N ILE A 112 -0.08 19.26 7.55
CA ILE A 112 -0.01 19.43 6.10
C ILE A 112 -0.76 20.69 5.65
N THR A 113 -1.98 20.93 6.13
CA THR A 113 -2.79 22.10 5.75
C THR A 113 -2.14 23.44 6.14
N ARG A 114 -1.36 23.47 7.24
CA ARG A 114 -0.64 24.70 7.64
C ARG A 114 0.52 25.01 6.70
N HIS A 115 1.25 23.98 6.26
CA HIS A 115 2.40 24.11 5.37
C HIS A 115 1.97 24.33 3.91
N LEU A 116 0.92 23.63 3.46
CA LEU A 116 0.43 23.65 2.10
C LEU A 116 -0.79 24.57 1.99
N GLY A 117 -0.54 25.84 1.65
CA GLY A 117 -1.57 26.88 1.62
C GLY A 117 -2.80 26.55 0.74
N PHE A 118 -2.62 25.75 -0.32
CA PHE A 118 -3.69 25.32 -1.21
C PHE A 118 -4.65 24.27 -0.59
N PHE A 119 -4.24 23.59 0.49
CA PHE A 119 -5.10 22.64 1.21
C PHE A 119 -6.12 23.31 2.14
N ARG A 120 -5.99 24.61 2.45
CA ARG A 120 -6.78 25.31 3.50
C ARG A 120 -8.29 25.26 3.34
N ARG A 121 -8.80 25.15 2.10
CA ARG A 121 -10.25 25.05 1.81
C ARG A 121 -10.66 23.65 1.35
N SER A 122 -9.71 22.75 1.26
CA SER A 122 -9.94 21.42 0.74
C SER A 122 -10.62 20.54 1.78
N LYS A 123 -11.32 19.50 1.32
CA LYS A 123 -12.01 18.52 2.18
C LYS A 123 -11.22 17.22 2.26
N TYR A 124 -9.90 17.31 2.16
CA TYR A 124 -9.01 16.15 2.27
C TYR A 124 -8.63 15.89 3.72
N VAL A 125 -8.57 14.61 4.09
CA VAL A 125 -8.02 14.15 5.36
C VAL A 125 -6.98 13.07 5.10
N LEU A 126 -5.83 13.14 5.77
CA LEU A 126 -4.77 12.13 5.65
C LEU A 126 -5.17 10.89 6.46
N VAL A 127 -5.43 9.76 5.79
CA VAL A 127 -5.95 8.53 6.43
C VAL A 127 -4.93 7.42 6.55
N ALA A 128 -3.88 7.44 5.72
CA ALA A 128 -2.78 6.48 5.78
C ALA A 128 -1.46 7.14 5.39
N ALA A 129 -0.36 6.73 6.00
CA ALA A 129 0.96 7.30 5.73
C ALA A 129 2.09 6.29 5.98
N SER A 130 3.22 6.48 5.30
CA SER A 130 4.52 5.96 5.76
C SER A 130 5.34 7.09 6.38
N PHE A 131 6.04 6.77 7.47
CA PHE A 131 6.90 7.70 8.22
C PHE A 131 8.38 7.44 7.92
N THR A 132 8.70 7.33 6.64
CA THR A 132 10.06 7.11 6.13
C THR A 132 10.60 8.41 5.57
N TYR A 133 11.88 8.44 5.17
CA TYR A 133 12.51 9.66 4.62
C TYR A 133 11.72 10.27 3.45
N ILE A 134 11.14 9.41 2.60
CA ILE A 134 10.17 9.80 1.57
C ILE A 134 8.80 9.28 2.01
N GLU A 135 7.98 10.19 2.54
CA GLU A 135 6.63 9.85 3.02
C GLU A 135 5.72 9.47 1.84
N LYS A 136 4.98 8.38 2.01
CA LYS A 136 3.88 8.00 1.11
C LYS A 136 2.56 8.33 1.79
N LEU A 137 1.87 9.34 1.29
CA LEU A 137 0.71 9.96 1.94
C LEU A 137 -0.60 9.65 1.20
N PHE A 138 -1.63 9.24 1.94
CA PHE A 138 -2.95 8.92 1.38
C PHE A 138 -4.05 9.83 1.93
N PHE A 139 -4.75 10.53 1.04
CA PHE A 139 -5.76 11.52 1.36
C PHE A 139 -7.15 11.07 0.92
N LEU A 140 -8.07 10.98 1.86
CA LEU A 140 -9.48 10.81 1.56
C LEU A 140 -10.11 12.18 1.30
N ASN A 141 -10.74 12.35 0.14
CA ASN A 141 -11.60 13.49 -0.13
C ASN A 141 -12.99 13.22 0.44
N CYS A 142 -13.36 13.93 1.50
CA CYS A 142 -14.62 13.77 2.20
C CYS A 142 -15.86 14.23 1.40
N THR A 143 -15.68 14.95 0.29
CA THR A 143 -16.80 15.42 -0.55
C THR A 143 -17.18 14.40 -1.61
N ASN A 144 -16.21 13.83 -2.33
CA ASN A 144 -16.46 12.89 -3.41
C ASN A 144 -16.15 11.42 -3.05
N GLY A 145 -15.61 11.17 -1.85
CA GLY A 145 -15.31 9.83 -1.35
C GLY A 145 -14.11 9.16 -2.02
N GLN A 146 -13.36 9.88 -2.86
CA GLN A 146 -12.17 9.35 -3.52
C GLN A 146 -10.97 9.35 -2.57
N LEU A 147 -10.11 8.35 -2.73
CA LEU A 147 -8.84 8.21 -2.04
C LEU A 147 -7.74 8.56 -3.02
N TYR A 148 -6.80 9.37 -2.58
CA TYR A 148 -5.69 9.84 -3.39
C TYR A 148 -4.37 9.51 -2.72
N VAL A 149 -3.32 9.29 -3.51
CA VAL A 149 -1.95 9.17 -3.03
C VAL A 149 -1.13 10.36 -3.55
N GLY A 150 -0.33 10.96 -2.67
CA GLY A 150 0.59 12.05 -3.02
C GLY A 150 1.67 11.60 -4.00
N THR A 151 2.05 12.49 -4.91
CA THR A 151 3.18 12.31 -5.83
C THR A 151 4.45 13.00 -5.32
N ARG A 152 5.54 12.94 -6.08
CA ARG A 152 6.75 13.72 -5.78
C ARG A 152 6.47 15.21 -5.67
N ASN A 153 5.57 15.72 -6.51
CA ASN A 153 5.22 17.14 -6.60
C ASN A 153 4.15 17.57 -5.58
N PHE A 154 3.68 16.65 -4.74
CA PHE A 154 2.67 16.93 -3.72
C PHE A 154 3.03 18.13 -2.82
N PRO A 155 4.26 18.25 -2.28
CA PRO A 155 4.63 19.38 -1.43
C PRO A 155 4.59 20.73 -2.15
N ASP A 156 4.80 20.76 -3.46
CA ASP A 156 4.91 22.00 -4.23
C ASP A 156 3.56 22.50 -4.72
N ASN A 157 2.70 21.61 -5.21
CA ASN A 157 1.45 21.99 -5.87
C ASN A 157 0.24 21.10 -5.55
N GLY A 158 0.42 20.06 -4.72
CA GLY A 158 -0.67 19.18 -4.33
C GLY A 158 -1.02 18.09 -5.33
N GLU A 159 -0.13 17.79 -6.26
CA GLU A 159 -0.33 16.73 -7.25
C GLU A 159 -0.51 15.36 -6.57
N MET A 160 -1.61 14.69 -6.94
CA MET A 160 -2.03 13.42 -6.39
C MET A 160 -2.64 12.52 -7.48
N ILE A 161 -2.58 11.21 -7.26
CA ILE A 161 -3.15 10.19 -8.16
C ILE A 161 -4.32 9.50 -7.44
N PRO A 162 -5.48 9.25 -8.10
CA PRO A 162 -6.57 8.50 -7.50
C PRO A 162 -6.19 7.02 -7.30
N CYS A 163 -6.51 6.47 -6.14
CA CYS A 163 -6.22 5.08 -5.78
C CYS A 163 -7.25 4.09 -6.33
N VAL A 164 -8.46 4.56 -6.65
CA VAL A 164 -9.59 3.74 -7.09
C VAL A 164 -10.22 4.34 -8.35
N PRO A 165 -10.63 3.53 -9.34
CA PRO A 165 -11.39 4.01 -10.49
C PRO A 165 -12.65 4.80 -10.06
N HIS A 166 -12.86 5.97 -10.66
CA HIS A 166 -13.94 6.88 -10.25
C HIS A 166 -15.33 6.24 -10.38
N ASP A 167 -15.57 5.46 -11.43
CA ASP A 167 -16.86 4.85 -11.74
C ASP A 167 -17.31 3.79 -10.70
N LEU A 168 -16.41 3.35 -9.81
CA LEU A 168 -16.74 2.42 -8.72
C LEU A 168 -17.28 3.13 -7.47
N ILE A 169 -17.07 4.44 -7.36
CA ILE A 169 -17.44 5.22 -6.18
C ILE A 169 -18.91 5.62 -6.29
N SER A 170 -19.68 5.31 -5.25
CA SER A 170 -21.08 5.73 -5.15
C SER A 170 -21.36 6.23 -3.74
N LEU A 171 -21.62 7.53 -3.63
CA LEU A 171 -21.96 8.19 -2.37
C LEU A 171 -23.46 8.50 -2.26
N ASP A 172 -24.26 8.13 -3.27
CA ASP A 172 -25.63 8.58 -3.37
C ASP A 172 -26.45 8.16 -2.15
N HIS A 173 -27.08 9.17 -1.54
CA HIS A 173 -27.93 9.02 -0.36
C HIS A 173 -29.33 8.51 -0.71
N GLU A 174 -29.72 8.56 -1.99
CA GLU A 174 -31.07 8.19 -2.46
C GLU A 174 -31.15 6.76 -3.01
N VAL A 175 -30.02 6.14 -3.32
CA VAL A 175 -29.95 4.74 -3.77
C VAL A 175 -29.69 3.84 -2.56
N ASN A 176 -30.35 2.69 -2.57
CA ASN A 176 -30.31 1.62 -1.58
C ASN A 176 -28.97 1.57 -0.80
N SER A 177 -29.00 1.81 0.52
CA SER A 177 -27.82 1.95 1.40
C SER A 177 -26.76 0.83 1.32
N GLU A 178 -27.09 -0.30 0.68
CA GLU A 178 -26.18 -1.41 0.40
C GLU A 178 -25.12 -1.08 -0.67
N GLN A 179 -25.39 -0.09 -1.53
CA GLN A 179 -24.55 0.27 -2.67
C GLN A 179 -23.57 1.41 -2.39
N GLN A 180 -23.63 2.05 -1.22
CA GLN A 180 -22.69 3.10 -0.85
C GLN A 180 -21.27 2.53 -0.73
N GLN A 181 -20.34 3.09 -1.49
CA GLN A 181 -18.93 2.70 -1.50
C GLN A 181 -18.08 3.94 -1.73
N ASP A 182 -17.26 4.28 -0.74
CA ASP A 182 -16.15 5.20 -0.94
C ASP A 182 -14.89 4.43 -1.36
N ALA A 183 -13.90 5.15 -1.83
CA ALA A 183 -12.64 4.58 -2.26
C ALA A 183 -11.84 3.96 -1.10
N MET A 184 -12.04 4.40 0.14
CA MET A 184 -11.32 3.85 1.28
C MET A 184 -11.77 2.42 1.59
N LEU A 185 -13.08 2.15 1.56
CA LEU A 185 -13.62 0.79 1.71
C LEU A 185 -13.18 -0.09 0.54
N LEU A 186 -13.31 0.38 -0.70
CA LEU A 186 -12.90 -0.36 -1.90
C LEU A 186 -11.41 -0.73 -1.87
N TRP A 187 -10.57 0.21 -1.45
CA TRP A 187 -9.13 0.00 -1.32
C TRP A 187 -8.79 -1.06 -0.26
N LEU A 188 -9.44 -1.02 0.91
CA LEU A 188 -9.24 -2.01 1.97
C LEU A 188 -9.81 -3.39 1.61
N GLU A 189 -10.95 -3.47 0.92
CA GLU A 189 -11.52 -4.72 0.40
C GLU A 189 -10.56 -5.38 -0.59
N GLU A 190 -9.98 -4.60 -1.51
CA GLU A 190 -8.99 -5.11 -2.46
C GLU A 190 -7.70 -5.54 -1.75
N HIS A 191 -7.23 -4.79 -0.75
CA HIS A 191 -6.08 -5.19 0.08
C HIS A 191 -6.31 -6.52 0.79
N GLY A 192 -7.44 -6.66 1.48
CA GLY A 192 -7.83 -7.91 2.14
C GLY A 192 -7.95 -9.07 1.15
N ARG A 193 -8.53 -8.84 -0.04
CA ARG A 193 -8.60 -9.84 -1.11
C ARG A 193 -7.20 -10.28 -1.56
N ARG A 194 -6.28 -9.34 -1.76
CA ARG A 194 -4.89 -9.66 -2.18
C ARG A 194 -4.14 -10.47 -1.13
N LEU A 195 -4.30 -10.14 0.16
CA LEU A 195 -3.75 -10.93 1.27
C LEU A 195 -4.31 -12.35 1.28
N GLN A 196 -5.64 -12.48 1.23
CA GLN A 196 -6.33 -13.77 1.32
C GLN A 196 -5.97 -14.73 0.18
N HIS A 197 -5.81 -14.21 -1.04
CA HIS A 197 -5.48 -15.00 -2.22
C HIS A 197 -3.97 -15.12 -2.46
N GLY A 198 -3.13 -14.57 -1.57
CA GLY A 198 -1.68 -14.65 -1.66
C GLY A 198 -1.07 -13.87 -2.83
N PHE A 199 -1.78 -12.87 -3.36
CA PHE A 199 -1.22 -11.93 -4.34
C PHE A 199 -0.11 -11.09 -3.73
N ILE A 200 -0.27 -10.72 -2.46
CA ILE A 200 0.77 -10.09 -1.64
C ILE A 200 0.98 -10.97 -0.41
N LYS A 201 2.19 -10.95 0.16
CA LYS A 201 2.58 -11.86 1.24
C LYS A 201 3.41 -11.14 2.28
N LEU A 202 3.49 -11.77 3.46
CA LEU A 202 4.50 -11.40 4.43
C LEU A 202 5.87 -11.81 3.91
N LEU A 203 6.80 -10.87 3.94
CA LEU A 203 8.22 -11.08 3.65
C LEU A 203 8.98 -11.01 4.97
N GLU A 204 9.89 -11.96 5.17
CA GLU A 204 10.78 -12.02 6.33
C GLU A 204 12.21 -11.82 5.82
N GLU A 205 12.83 -10.70 6.21
CA GLU A 205 14.22 -10.36 5.89
C GLU A 205 14.97 -10.11 7.20
N GLY A 206 15.85 -11.06 7.56
CA GLY A 206 16.53 -11.03 8.86
C GLY A 206 15.53 -11.11 10.01
N ASN A 207 15.49 -10.09 10.86
CA ASN A 207 14.56 -9.98 11.98
C ASN A 207 13.34 -9.11 11.67
N THR A 208 13.21 -8.61 10.45
CA THR A 208 12.14 -7.71 10.05
C THR A 208 11.10 -8.47 9.22
N ARG A 209 9.82 -8.30 9.57
CA ARG A 209 8.68 -8.90 8.86
C ARG A 209 7.78 -7.78 8.37
N SER A 210 7.40 -7.78 7.10
CA SER A 210 6.48 -6.77 6.55
C SER A 210 5.59 -7.34 5.47
N ILE A 211 4.40 -6.76 5.27
CA ILE A 211 3.57 -7.09 4.11
C ILE A 211 4.23 -6.48 2.87
N ASN A 212 4.76 -7.33 2.00
CA ASN A 212 5.39 -6.93 0.76
C ASN A 212 4.34 -6.80 -0.35
N LEU A 213 4.25 -5.62 -0.94
CA LEU A 213 3.28 -5.31 -1.99
C LEU A 213 3.67 -5.84 -3.36
N PHE A 214 4.91 -6.29 -3.59
CA PHE A 214 5.29 -6.88 -4.86
C PHE A 214 4.44 -8.13 -5.13
N PRO A 215 3.71 -8.19 -6.27
CA PRO A 215 2.82 -9.30 -6.52
C PRO A 215 3.55 -10.65 -6.62
N GLU A 216 2.97 -11.68 -6.03
CA GLU A 216 3.49 -13.04 -5.98
C GLU A 216 2.76 -14.00 -6.93
N GLN A 217 1.59 -13.61 -7.44
CA GLN A 217 0.70 -14.45 -8.25
C GLN A 217 0.32 -13.81 -9.60
N PRO A 218 0.06 -14.62 -10.64
CA PRO A 218 -0.52 -14.14 -11.90
C PRO A 218 -1.85 -13.40 -11.71
N PRO A 219 -2.25 -12.51 -12.63
CA PRO A 219 -1.58 -12.19 -13.90
C PRO A 219 -0.48 -11.13 -13.79
N ILE A 220 -0.33 -10.50 -12.62
CA ILE A 220 0.58 -9.37 -12.38
C ILE A 220 1.96 -9.79 -11.82
N CYS A 221 2.20 -11.10 -11.74
CA CYS A 221 3.50 -11.71 -11.53
C CYS A 221 3.71 -12.76 -12.62
N SER A 222 4.81 -12.63 -13.37
CA SER A 222 5.22 -13.60 -14.39
C SER A 222 6.18 -14.62 -13.78
N MET A 223 6.12 -15.86 -14.25
CA MET A 223 6.99 -16.93 -13.80
C MET A 223 7.47 -17.75 -15.00
N ALA A 224 8.75 -18.11 -14.98
CA ALA A 224 9.34 -19.07 -15.91
C ALA A 224 10.25 -20.03 -15.15
N VAL A 225 10.29 -21.28 -15.59
CA VAL A 225 11.20 -22.31 -15.07
C VAL A 225 12.07 -22.80 -16.21
N THR A 226 13.38 -22.90 -15.99
CA THR A 226 14.33 -23.47 -16.95
C THR A 226 15.32 -24.34 -16.21
N ASN A 227 15.41 -25.62 -16.61
CA ASN A 227 16.28 -26.61 -15.98
C ASN A 227 16.16 -26.65 -14.44
N GLY A 228 14.97 -26.46 -13.86
CA GLY A 228 14.76 -26.44 -12.41
C GLY A 228 15.05 -25.11 -11.71
N VAL A 229 15.52 -24.09 -12.42
CA VAL A 229 15.64 -22.71 -11.90
C VAL A 229 14.36 -21.96 -12.23
N GLN A 230 13.64 -21.52 -11.19
CA GLN A 230 12.45 -20.70 -11.29
C GLN A 230 12.81 -19.23 -11.13
N VAL A 231 12.34 -18.40 -12.06
CA VAL A 231 12.40 -16.94 -12.00
C VAL A 231 10.99 -16.38 -11.96
N ARG A 232 10.72 -15.50 -10.99
CA ARG A 232 9.47 -14.75 -10.86
C ARG A 232 9.76 -13.26 -10.94
N ALA A 233 8.92 -12.52 -11.65
CA ALA A 233 9.07 -11.09 -11.79
C ALA A 233 7.72 -10.39 -11.65
N SER A 234 7.71 -9.29 -10.91
CA SER A 234 6.55 -8.40 -10.81
C SER A 234 7.00 -6.95 -10.65
N ALA A 235 6.12 -6.02 -10.97
CA ALA A 235 6.39 -4.59 -10.90
C ALA A 235 5.25 -3.84 -10.21
N LEU A 236 5.58 -2.67 -9.67
CA LEU A 236 4.67 -1.77 -8.97
C LEU A 236 4.91 -0.33 -9.39
N LEU A 237 3.83 0.44 -9.51
CA LEU A 237 3.91 1.90 -9.58
C LEU A 237 4.33 2.46 -8.21
N ILE A 238 5.24 3.43 -8.22
CA ILE A 238 5.76 4.13 -7.04
C ILE A 238 5.24 5.57 -7.07
N PRO A 239 3.99 5.80 -6.62
CA PRO A 239 3.30 7.07 -6.83
C PRO A 239 4.02 8.23 -6.13
N GLU A 240 4.58 8.03 -4.94
CA GLU A 240 5.29 9.06 -4.17
C GLU A 240 6.57 9.55 -4.85
N LEU A 241 7.05 8.85 -5.89
CA LEU A 241 8.18 9.26 -6.72
C LEU A 241 7.78 9.54 -8.17
N ALA A 242 6.49 9.43 -8.52
CA ALA A 242 5.98 9.83 -9.82
C ALA A 242 5.98 11.36 -9.96
N ASP A 243 6.23 11.84 -11.17
CA ASP A 243 6.29 13.26 -11.53
C ASP A 243 5.42 13.46 -12.76
N LEU A 244 4.14 13.82 -12.59
CA LEU A 244 3.21 13.87 -13.72
C LEU A 244 3.46 15.07 -14.65
N GLN A 245 4.36 15.97 -14.27
CA GLN A 245 4.76 17.15 -15.03
C GLN A 245 5.94 16.87 -15.95
N ASP A 246 6.70 15.80 -15.70
CA ASP A 246 7.75 15.36 -16.60
C ASP A 246 7.14 14.88 -17.94
N ASP A 247 7.64 15.39 -19.06
CA ASP A 247 7.09 15.04 -20.38
C ASP A 247 7.48 13.63 -20.85
N VAL A 248 8.49 13.01 -20.21
CA VAL A 248 9.13 11.76 -20.64
C VAL A 248 8.92 10.64 -19.62
N GLU A 249 9.20 10.87 -18.34
CA GLU A 249 9.22 9.86 -17.27
C GLU A 249 8.18 10.13 -16.17
N LYS A 250 6.91 10.21 -16.56
CA LYS A 250 5.80 10.54 -15.63
C LYS A 250 5.64 9.62 -14.43
N TYR A 251 5.92 8.33 -14.65
CA TYR A 251 5.63 7.27 -13.70
C TYR A 251 6.90 6.51 -13.38
N LEU A 252 7.19 6.37 -12.08
CA LEU A 252 8.24 5.48 -11.63
C LEU A 252 7.66 4.09 -11.34
N PHE A 253 8.29 3.06 -11.89
CA PHE A 253 8.00 1.67 -11.54
C PHE A 253 9.21 1.03 -10.87
N ALA A 254 8.98 0.33 -9.77
CA ALA A 254 9.95 -0.60 -9.21
C ALA A 254 9.59 -2.01 -9.65
N TYR A 255 10.59 -2.86 -9.83
CA TYR A 255 10.40 -4.28 -10.10
C TYR A 255 11.08 -5.12 -9.02
N SER A 256 10.58 -6.33 -8.83
CA SER A 256 11.22 -7.34 -7.99
C SER A 256 11.33 -8.63 -8.77
N ILE A 257 12.56 -9.13 -8.85
CA ILE A 257 12.96 -10.37 -9.50
C ILE A 257 13.35 -11.34 -8.40
N ARG A 258 12.67 -12.48 -8.35
CA ARG A 258 12.84 -13.51 -7.33
C ARG A 258 13.25 -14.80 -8.01
N MET A 259 14.43 -15.31 -7.65
CA MET A 259 14.97 -16.56 -8.19
C MET A 259 14.95 -17.62 -7.11
N SER A 260 14.56 -18.84 -7.47
CA SER A 260 14.58 -20.00 -6.58
C SER A 260 14.92 -21.26 -7.36
N LEU A 261 15.61 -22.18 -6.72
CA LEU A 261 15.81 -23.52 -7.26
C LEU A 261 14.62 -24.40 -6.83
N GLU A 262 14.09 -25.20 -7.75
CA GLU A 262 13.05 -26.18 -7.42
C GLU A 262 13.59 -27.24 -6.43
N PRO A 263 12.72 -27.88 -5.62
CA PRO A 263 13.15 -28.86 -4.61
C PRO A 263 13.97 -30.02 -5.18
N GLN A 264 13.69 -30.44 -6.41
CA GLN A 264 14.41 -31.47 -7.15
C GLN A 264 15.81 -31.04 -7.65
N GLY A 265 16.17 -29.77 -7.50
CA GLY A 265 17.40 -29.20 -8.02
C GLY A 265 17.32 -28.83 -9.50
N CYS A 266 18.48 -28.59 -10.10
CA CYS A 266 18.63 -28.34 -11.54
C CYS A 266 19.40 -29.48 -12.22
N VAL A 267 19.16 -29.66 -13.52
CA VAL A 267 19.91 -30.62 -14.34
C VAL A 267 20.62 -29.86 -15.46
N ILE A 268 21.94 -29.97 -15.49
CA ILE A 268 22.78 -29.35 -16.52
C ILE A 268 23.59 -30.47 -17.17
N ASN A 269 23.44 -30.65 -18.48
CA ASN A 269 24.12 -31.70 -19.26
C ASN A 269 23.93 -33.11 -18.67
N GLY A 270 22.73 -33.40 -18.14
CA GLY A 270 22.39 -34.69 -17.53
C GLY A 270 22.92 -34.90 -16.11
N MET A 271 23.65 -33.93 -15.53
CA MET A 271 24.10 -33.99 -14.14
C MET A 271 23.17 -33.19 -13.22
N PRO A 272 22.76 -33.75 -12.06
CA PRO A 272 21.92 -33.05 -11.09
C PRO A 272 22.75 -32.14 -10.19
N PHE A 273 22.17 -30.99 -9.82
CA PHE A 273 22.74 -30.03 -8.88
C PHE A 273 21.68 -29.60 -7.89
N SER A 274 22.02 -29.54 -6.61
CA SER A 274 21.12 -29.13 -5.53
C SER A 274 21.25 -27.64 -5.16
N SER A 275 22.14 -26.90 -5.83
CA SER A 275 22.32 -25.47 -5.64
C SER A 275 22.75 -24.81 -6.95
N CYS A 276 22.45 -23.51 -7.06
CA CYS A 276 22.91 -22.66 -8.16
C CYS A 276 23.28 -21.28 -7.62
N GLN A 277 24.27 -20.65 -8.23
CA GLN A 277 24.64 -19.27 -7.94
C GLN A 277 24.41 -18.43 -9.20
N LEU A 278 23.73 -17.30 -9.05
CA LEU A 278 23.64 -16.33 -10.14
C LEU A 278 25.04 -15.77 -10.38
N HIS A 279 25.57 -15.96 -11.59
CA HIS A 279 26.90 -15.47 -11.99
C HIS A 279 26.79 -14.23 -12.90
N TRP A 280 25.78 -14.21 -13.77
CA TRP A 280 25.56 -13.16 -14.75
C TRP A 280 24.06 -12.89 -14.92
N ARG A 281 23.70 -11.67 -15.32
CA ARG A 281 22.32 -11.29 -15.58
C ARG A 281 22.20 -10.44 -16.85
N HIS A 282 21.09 -10.64 -17.56
CA HIS A 282 20.70 -9.83 -18.70
C HIS A 282 19.21 -9.54 -18.62
N TRP A 283 18.84 -8.26 -18.49
CA TRP A 283 17.45 -7.79 -18.39
C TRP A 283 17.20 -6.74 -19.46
N VAL A 284 16.16 -6.95 -20.26
CA VAL A 284 15.66 -5.95 -21.20
C VAL A 284 14.37 -5.39 -20.61
N ILE A 285 14.39 -4.13 -20.20
CA ILE A 285 13.24 -3.44 -19.61
C ILE A 285 12.49 -2.72 -20.72
N ARG A 286 11.19 -2.98 -20.83
CA ARG A 286 10.32 -2.40 -21.86
C ARG A 286 9.16 -1.63 -21.25
N SER A 287 8.79 -0.53 -21.89
CA SER A 287 7.55 0.21 -21.66
C SER A 287 6.82 0.35 -23.00
N ASN A 288 5.57 -0.13 -23.09
CA ASN A 288 4.79 -0.15 -24.34
C ASN A 288 5.57 -0.74 -25.53
N ASP A 289 6.21 -1.90 -25.32
CA ASP A 289 7.08 -2.60 -26.27
C ASP A 289 8.37 -1.88 -26.69
N ILE A 290 8.61 -0.66 -26.19
CA ILE A 290 9.85 0.09 -26.41
C ILE A 290 10.87 -0.30 -25.34
N VAL A 291 12.09 -0.64 -25.75
CA VAL A 291 13.20 -0.89 -24.82
C VAL A 291 13.64 0.44 -24.20
N VAL A 292 13.48 0.55 -22.88
CA VAL A 292 13.85 1.75 -22.10
C VAL A 292 15.15 1.56 -21.31
N SER A 293 15.56 0.31 -21.07
CA SER A 293 16.83 -0.02 -20.43
C SER A 293 17.27 -1.45 -20.78
N ASP A 294 18.58 -1.65 -20.84
CA ASP A 294 19.23 -2.94 -21.07
C ASP A 294 20.35 -3.10 -20.03
N VAL A 295 20.17 -4.06 -19.12
CA VAL A 295 21.10 -4.35 -18.04
C VAL A 295 21.79 -5.66 -18.36
N ASN A 296 23.07 -5.61 -18.72
CA ASN A 296 23.88 -6.78 -19.04
C ASN A 296 25.20 -6.74 -18.26
N GLY A 297 25.36 -7.64 -17.29
CA GLY A 297 26.52 -7.62 -16.40
C GLY A 297 26.56 -8.76 -15.40
N GLU A 298 27.60 -8.77 -14.58
CA GLU A 298 27.78 -9.73 -13.48
C GLU A 298 26.57 -9.73 -12.54
N ALA A 299 26.37 -10.84 -11.83
CA ALA A 299 25.35 -10.93 -10.80
C ALA A 299 25.66 -9.97 -9.65
N VAL A 300 24.72 -9.07 -9.35
CA VAL A 300 24.74 -8.27 -8.11
C VAL A 300 23.35 -8.30 -7.49
N ILE A 301 23.31 -8.21 -6.17
CA ILE A 301 22.10 -7.99 -5.39
C ILE A 301 22.01 -6.48 -5.15
N GLY A 302 21.15 -5.77 -5.89
CA GLY A 302 21.03 -4.30 -5.81
C GLY A 302 21.73 -3.55 -6.95
N MET A 303 21.92 -2.23 -6.80
CA MET A 303 22.60 -1.39 -7.79
C MET A 303 24.13 -1.57 -7.67
N VAL A 304 24.84 -1.39 -8.78
CA VAL A 304 26.27 -1.06 -8.80
C VAL A 304 26.38 0.45 -8.78
#